data_AF-A0A816DW41-F1
#
_entry.id   AF-A0A816DW41-F1
#
_cell.length_a   1.000
_cell.length_b   1.000
_cell.length_c   1.000
_cell.angle_alpha   90.00
_cell.angle_beta   90.00
_cell.angle_gamma   90.00
#
_symmetry.space_group_name_H-M   'P 1'
#
loop_
_entity.id
_entity.type
_entity.pdbx_description
1 polymer ?
#
loop_
_entity_poly.entity_id
_entity_poly.type
_entity_poly.pdbx_seq_one_letter_code
_entity_poly.pdbx_strand_id
1 'polypeptide(L)'
;MTSTPISCTSDYYSSSDIDYEDNDFDFDVVKAAPSKHCSIDETNFTIRNFAEHHDDFQSSSKISSTIKVQQSIRLFELTEKFRLNKEVFIRANAILTKYLLVTSTDDIDESILVACLSLSTKLSQHSSPRTFCDNIRISDENTICNTLDWDIDATTPINYIETILVHIIDPSIRHQLREIANELIVLCLTNVRCVDLSNISLGIGCLLMGSELLQCGELIPKEIFAFDQGKHALFETSLIYIRQVLIQILNR
;
A
#
# COMPACT_ATOMS: atom_id res chain seq x y z
N MET A 1 10.93 -51.98 -40.34
CA MET A 1 10.87 -51.72 -38.88
C MET A 1 10.62 -50.25 -38.69
N THR A 2 9.51 -49.93 -38.00
CA THR A 2 9.23 -48.77 -37.13
C THR A 2 9.55 -47.35 -37.60
N SER A 3 8.69 -46.34 -37.46
CA SER A 3 7.25 -46.21 -37.16
C SER A 3 6.94 -44.71 -37.31
N THR A 4 5.75 -44.44 -37.80
CA THR A 4 5.17 -43.18 -38.30
C THR A 4 5.05 -42.05 -37.27
N PRO A 5 5.10 -40.78 -37.71
CA PRO A 5 4.78 -39.62 -36.87
C PRO A 5 3.27 -39.52 -36.62
N ILE A 6 2.91 -39.20 -35.38
CA ILE A 6 1.52 -39.07 -34.93
C ILE A 6 0.91 -37.80 -35.50
N SER A 7 -0.25 -38.01 -36.11
CA SER A 7 -1.14 -37.05 -36.75
C SER A 7 -1.81 -36.15 -35.71
N CYS A 8 -1.72 -34.83 -35.95
CA CYS A 8 -2.56 -33.83 -35.28
C CYS A 8 -3.99 -33.98 -35.78
N THR A 9 -4.89 -34.50 -34.94
CA THR A 9 -6.32 -34.42 -35.19
C THR A 9 -6.84 -33.08 -34.66
N SER A 10 -7.23 -32.23 -35.61
CA SER A 10 -8.06 -31.05 -35.41
C SER A 10 -9.51 -31.49 -35.19
N ASP A 11 -10.02 -31.33 -33.97
CA ASP A 11 -11.46 -31.33 -33.73
C ASP A 11 -11.88 -29.89 -33.41
N TYR A 12 -12.17 -29.18 -34.50
CA TYR A 12 -12.99 -27.97 -34.52
C TYR A 12 -14.40 -28.37 -34.07
N TYR A 13 -14.77 -27.99 -32.84
CA TYR A 13 -16.20 -27.86 -32.52
C TYR A 13 -16.69 -26.50 -33.02
N SER A 14 -17.62 -26.59 -33.96
CA SER A 14 -18.34 -25.49 -34.57
C SER A 14 -19.59 -25.15 -33.74
N SER A 15 -19.91 -23.85 -33.73
CA SER A 15 -21.21 -23.22 -33.49
C SER A 15 -21.71 -23.07 -32.04
N SER A 16 -21.85 -21.82 -31.60
CA SER A 16 -23.17 -21.22 -31.37
C SER A 16 -23.06 -19.69 -31.39
N ASP A 17 -23.90 -19.08 -32.20
CA ASP A 17 -24.17 -17.65 -32.33
C ASP A 17 -24.41 -17.00 -30.96
N ILE A 18 -23.73 -15.87 -30.70
CA ILE A 18 -24.13 -14.94 -29.65
C ILE A 18 -24.51 -13.65 -30.37
N ASP A 19 -25.82 -13.47 -30.51
CA ASP A 19 -26.45 -12.22 -30.90
C ASP A 19 -26.12 -11.15 -29.85
N TYR A 20 -25.44 -10.09 -30.26
CA TYR A 20 -25.37 -8.87 -29.48
C TYR A 20 -26.64 -8.08 -29.78
N GLU A 21 -27.69 -8.31 -29.01
CA GLU A 21 -28.80 -7.36 -28.96
C GLU A 21 -28.36 -6.11 -28.20
N ASP A 22 -28.33 -5.01 -28.95
CA ASP A 22 -28.26 -3.63 -28.47
C ASP A 22 -29.26 -3.45 -27.31
N ASN A 23 -28.74 -3.21 -26.11
CA ASN A 23 -29.53 -2.66 -25.02
C ASN A 23 -28.97 -1.28 -24.69
N ASP A 24 -29.76 -0.28 -25.08
CA ASP A 24 -29.62 1.12 -24.73
C ASP A 24 -29.32 1.29 -23.24
N PHE A 25 -28.12 1.78 -22.93
CA PHE A 25 -27.79 2.24 -21.58
C PHE A 25 -28.45 3.61 -21.35
N ASP A 26 -29.69 3.59 -20.88
CA ASP A 26 -30.32 4.76 -20.27
C ASP A 26 -29.61 5.09 -18.95
N PHE A 27 -28.91 6.22 -18.95
CA PHE A 27 -28.17 6.76 -17.81
C PHE A 27 -29.13 7.52 -16.89
N ASP A 28 -29.97 6.80 -16.15
CA ASP A 28 -30.84 7.43 -15.15
C ASP A 28 -30.12 7.59 -13.80
N VAL A 29 -29.86 8.86 -13.47
CA VAL A 29 -29.31 9.33 -12.20
C VAL A 29 -30.28 9.00 -11.07
N VAL A 30 -30.07 7.87 -10.39
CA VAL A 30 -30.78 7.55 -9.15
C VAL A 30 -30.20 8.42 -8.02
N LYS A 31 -30.93 9.49 -7.68
CA LYS A 31 -30.76 10.22 -6.42
C LYS A 31 -30.99 9.26 -5.25
N ALA A 32 -29.92 8.89 -4.54
CA ALA A 32 -30.05 8.18 -3.28
C ALA A 32 -30.61 9.11 -2.18
N ALA A 33 -31.80 8.78 -1.69
CA ALA A 33 -32.38 9.35 -0.48
C ALA A 33 -31.66 8.80 0.78
N PRO A 34 -31.67 9.53 1.91
CA PRO A 34 -30.90 9.14 3.10
C PRO A 34 -31.59 7.99 3.83
N SER A 35 -30.91 6.84 3.99
CA SER A 35 -31.47 5.70 4.72
C SER A 35 -30.59 5.25 5.89
N LYS A 36 -31.13 5.54 7.08
CA LYS A 36 -31.25 4.70 8.29
C LYS A 36 -29.99 4.19 9.00
N HIS A 37 -29.90 4.63 10.25
CA HIS A 37 -29.18 4.05 11.39
C HIS A 37 -28.82 2.57 11.25
N CYS A 38 -27.52 2.28 11.22
CA CYS A 38 -26.98 0.97 11.51
C CYS A 38 -26.54 0.97 12.99
N SER A 39 -27.15 0.10 13.80
CA SER A 39 -26.74 -0.11 15.20
C SER A 39 -25.42 -0.88 15.22
N ILE A 40 -24.39 -0.28 15.81
CA ILE A 40 -23.09 -0.92 16.04
C ILE A 40 -23.26 -1.82 17.27
N ASP A 41 -23.05 -3.13 17.11
CA ASP A 41 -22.91 -4.06 18.22
C ASP A 41 -21.63 -3.71 19.01
N GLU A 42 -21.79 -3.36 20.29
CA GLU A 42 -20.73 -3.05 21.25
C GLU A 42 -19.83 -4.27 21.48
N THR A 43 -18.79 -4.41 20.65
CA THR A 43 -17.70 -5.33 20.92
C THR A 43 -16.62 -4.59 21.68
N ASN A 44 -16.45 -4.94 22.96
CA ASN A 44 -15.41 -4.43 23.85
C ASN A 44 -14.02 -4.58 23.22
N PHE A 45 -13.47 -3.46 22.76
CA PHE A 45 -12.17 -3.39 22.13
C PHE A 45 -11.11 -2.95 23.13
N THR A 46 -10.00 -3.69 23.20
CA THR A 46 -8.83 -3.27 23.97
C THR A 46 -7.61 -3.27 23.04
N ILE A 47 -7.20 -2.08 22.57
CA ILE A 47 -5.93 -1.81 21.88
C ILE A 47 -4.77 -1.95 22.87
N ARG A 48 -4.50 -3.16 23.35
CA ARG A 48 -3.22 -3.43 24.01
C ARG A 48 -2.13 -3.79 23.00
N ASN A 49 -2.49 -4.30 21.83
CA ASN A 49 -1.51 -4.81 20.85
C ASN A 49 -0.82 -3.74 20.00
N PHE A 50 -1.41 -2.56 19.80
CA PHE A 50 -0.73 -1.47 19.07
C PHE A 50 0.38 -0.82 19.92
N ALA A 51 0.30 -0.96 21.25
CA ALA A 51 1.31 -0.43 22.16
C ALA A 51 2.62 -1.25 22.12
N GLU A 52 2.55 -2.54 21.76
CA GLU A 52 3.71 -3.45 21.75
C GLU A 52 4.55 -3.35 20.46
N HIS A 53 4.04 -2.76 19.38
CA HIS A 53 4.76 -2.58 18.10
C HIS A 53 5.22 -1.14 17.86
N HIS A 54 5.33 -0.34 18.92
CA HIS A 54 5.96 0.96 18.82
C HIS A 54 7.48 0.80 18.68
N ASP A 55 7.96 0.82 17.45
CA ASP A 55 9.33 1.23 17.18
C ASP A 55 9.54 2.60 17.85
N ASP A 56 10.49 2.65 18.78
CA ASP A 56 10.96 3.85 19.46
C ASP A 56 11.51 4.87 18.44
N PHE A 57 10.63 5.60 17.75
CA PHE A 57 11.00 6.66 16.82
C PHE A 57 11.00 8.02 17.51
N GLN A 58 11.90 8.18 18.49
CA GLN A 58 12.63 9.44 18.67
C GLN A 58 13.99 9.32 17.99
N SER A 59 13.99 9.10 16.68
CA SER A 59 15.22 9.09 15.89
C SER A 59 15.30 10.41 15.12
N SER A 60 16.24 11.27 15.50
CA SER A 60 16.78 12.28 14.59
C SER A 60 17.13 11.57 13.29
N SER A 61 16.33 11.77 12.25
CA SER A 61 16.53 11.07 10.97
C SER A 61 17.96 11.36 10.48
N LYS A 62 18.82 10.34 10.44
CA LYS A 62 20.19 10.46 9.91
C LYS A 62 20.20 10.89 8.44
N ILE A 63 19.07 10.72 7.75
CA ILE A 63 18.89 10.99 6.32
C ILE A 63 17.87 12.08 6.14
N SER A 64 18.17 13.05 5.28
CA SER A 64 17.26 14.14 4.96
C SER A 64 15.95 13.64 4.34
N SER A 65 14.83 14.22 4.75
CA SER A 65 13.50 13.95 4.17
C SER A 65 13.48 14.14 2.65
N THR A 66 14.26 15.10 2.14
CA THR A 66 14.42 15.34 0.70
C THR A 66 15.01 14.12 -0.01
N ILE A 67 16.02 13.49 0.58
CA ILE A 67 16.68 12.32 0.01
C ILE A 67 15.72 11.13 0.01
N LYS A 68 15.01 10.90 1.12
CA LYS A 68 13.99 9.84 1.20
C LYS A 68 12.98 9.97 0.07
N VAL A 69 12.44 11.18 -0.15
CA VAL A 69 11.48 11.43 -1.22
C VAL A 69 12.08 11.27 -2.62
N GLN A 70 13.29 11.77 -2.85
CA GLN A 70 13.95 11.57 -4.15
C GLN A 70 14.09 10.09 -4.47
N GLN A 71 14.49 9.26 -3.50
CA GLN A 71 14.60 7.82 -3.68
C GLN A 71 13.22 7.15 -3.82
N SER A 72 12.21 7.60 -3.07
CA SER A 72 10.83 7.12 -3.22
C SER A 72 10.24 7.44 -4.60
N ILE A 73 10.51 8.63 -5.17
CA ILE A 73 10.05 8.99 -6.52
C ILE A 73 10.72 8.09 -7.57
N ARG A 74 12.05 7.92 -7.50
CA ARG A 74 12.78 7.02 -8.41
C ARG A 74 12.26 5.57 -8.33
N LEU A 75 11.99 5.10 -7.11
CA LEU A 75 11.43 3.77 -6.88
C LEU A 75 10.01 3.64 -7.44
N PHE A 76 9.19 4.69 -7.33
CA PHE A 76 7.85 4.73 -7.90
C PHE A 76 7.88 4.71 -9.43
N GLU A 77 8.76 5.49 -10.06
CA GLU A 77 8.96 5.46 -11.52
C GLU A 77 9.34 4.06 -12.04
N LEU A 78 10.20 3.34 -11.30
CA LEU A 78 10.54 1.95 -11.62
C LEU A 78 9.35 1.00 -11.41
N THR A 79 8.55 1.21 -10.36
CA THR A 79 7.34 0.43 -10.10
C THR A 79 6.37 0.53 -11.28
N GLU A 80 6.13 1.75 -11.76
CA GLU A 80 5.27 2.02 -12.92
C GLU A 80 5.88 1.42 -14.21
N LYS A 81 7.19 1.60 -14.42
CA LYS A 81 7.92 1.01 -15.57
C LYS A 81 7.76 -0.51 -15.62
N PHE A 82 7.78 -1.18 -14.47
CA PHE A 82 7.60 -2.63 -14.36
C PHE A 82 6.14 -3.07 -14.21
N ARG A 83 5.18 -2.12 -14.21
CA ARG A 83 3.74 -2.39 -14.02
C ARG A 83 3.45 -3.19 -12.75
N LEU A 84 4.15 -2.87 -11.68
CA LEU A 84 3.94 -3.47 -10.37
C LEU A 84 2.78 -2.80 -9.65
N ASN A 85 2.18 -3.50 -8.71
CA ASN A 85 1.14 -2.92 -7.87
C ASN A 85 1.72 -1.98 -6.80
N LYS A 86 0.86 -1.14 -6.23
CA LYS A 86 1.23 -0.14 -5.22
C LYS A 86 1.72 -0.76 -3.92
N GLU A 87 1.22 -1.94 -3.56
CA GLU A 87 1.65 -2.64 -2.34
C GLU A 87 3.12 -3.07 -2.43
N VAL A 88 3.57 -3.51 -3.62
CA VAL A 88 4.99 -3.79 -3.86
C VAL A 88 5.83 -2.53 -3.73
N PHE A 89 5.37 -1.39 -4.26
CA PHE A 89 6.07 -0.12 -4.05
C PHE A 89 6.17 0.26 -2.56
N ILE A 90 5.04 0.23 -1.83
CA ILE A 90 4.99 0.62 -0.42
C ILE A 90 5.95 -0.22 0.42
N ARG A 91 5.99 -1.53 0.19
CA ARG A 91 6.88 -2.44 0.89
C ARG A 91 8.34 -2.29 0.45
N ALA A 92 8.61 -2.17 -0.84
CA ALA A 92 9.97 -1.88 -1.34
C ALA A 92 10.51 -0.57 -0.76
N ASN A 93 9.66 0.45 -0.61
CA ASN A 93 10.03 1.73 -0.01
C ASN A 93 10.35 1.59 1.49
N ALA A 94 9.65 0.72 2.20
CA ALA A 94 9.95 0.42 3.60
C ALA A 94 11.29 -0.33 3.74
N ILE A 95 11.57 -1.32 2.89
CA ILE A 95 12.88 -2.00 2.81
C ILE A 95 14.00 -1.00 2.51
N LEU A 96 13.79 -0.14 1.51
CA LEU A 96 14.75 0.89 1.10
C LEU A 96 15.04 1.86 2.25
N THR A 97 14.00 2.28 2.98
CA THR A 97 14.14 3.19 4.13
C THR A 97 14.95 2.53 5.25
N LYS A 98 14.68 1.25 5.58
CA LYS A 98 15.50 0.49 6.53
C LYS A 98 16.97 0.43 6.09
N TYR A 99 17.21 0.08 4.83
CA TYR A 99 18.57 -0.02 4.27
C TYR A 99 19.33 1.30 4.34
N LEU A 100 18.65 2.38 3.97
CA LEU A 100 19.17 3.73 4.05
C LEU A 100 19.57 4.12 5.48
N LEU A 101 18.72 3.82 6.47
CA LEU A 101 19.00 4.13 7.89
C LEU A 101 20.25 3.41 8.43
N VAL A 102 20.49 2.18 7.98
CA VAL A 102 21.67 1.40 8.38
C VAL A 102 22.93 1.92 7.68
N THR A 103 22.88 2.09 6.36
CA THR A 103 24.04 2.48 5.55
C THR A 103 24.41 3.95 5.69
N SER A 104 23.46 4.80 6.04
CA SER A 104 23.61 6.26 6.06
C SER A 104 24.14 6.82 4.72
N THR A 105 23.78 6.18 3.60
CA THR A 105 24.13 6.64 2.25
C THR A 105 23.06 7.57 1.71
N ASP A 106 23.47 8.64 1.05
CA ASP A 106 22.55 9.59 0.42
C ASP A 106 22.28 9.25 -1.06
N ASP A 107 23.21 8.51 -1.67
CA ASP A 107 23.13 8.09 -3.05
C ASP A 107 22.98 6.57 -3.14
N ILE A 108 22.02 6.16 -3.97
CA ILE A 108 21.67 4.76 -4.18
C ILE A 108 21.60 4.54 -5.69
N ASP A 109 22.34 3.54 -6.13
CA ASP A 109 22.31 3.09 -7.52
C ASP A 109 20.94 2.50 -7.87
N GLU A 110 20.54 2.61 -9.14
CA GLU A 110 19.29 2.04 -9.65
C GLU A 110 19.20 0.54 -9.36
N SER A 111 20.34 -0.16 -9.38
CA SER A 111 20.46 -1.58 -9.05
C SER A 111 19.87 -1.96 -7.68
N ILE A 112 20.12 -1.16 -6.64
CA ILE A 112 19.57 -1.36 -5.29
C ILE A 112 18.06 -1.10 -5.25
N LEU A 113 17.57 -0.10 -5.99
CA LEU A 113 16.13 0.17 -6.10
C LEU A 113 15.39 -1.01 -6.74
N VAL A 114 15.95 -1.55 -7.83
CA VAL A 114 15.41 -2.74 -8.50
C VAL A 114 15.47 -3.97 -7.58
N ALA A 115 16.55 -4.13 -6.80
CA ALA A 115 16.66 -5.22 -5.83
C ALA A 115 15.62 -5.10 -4.71
N CYS A 116 15.34 -3.90 -4.17
CA CYS A 116 14.25 -3.67 -3.22
C CYS A 116 12.87 -4.06 -3.81
N LEU A 117 12.60 -3.70 -5.06
CA LEU A 117 11.35 -4.10 -5.74
C LEU A 117 11.26 -5.62 -5.89
N SER A 118 12.35 -6.27 -6.29
CA SER A 118 12.41 -7.72 -6.43
C SER A 118 12.15 -8.45 -5.11
N LEU A 119 12.85 -8.08 -4.05
CA LEU A 119 12.64 -8.62 -2.71
C LEU A 119 11.18 -8.43 -2.29
N SER A 120 10.63 -7.23 -2.52
CA SER A 120 9.23 -6.96 -2.23
C SER A 120 8.26 -7.84 -3.03
N THR A 121 8.49 -8.07 -4.32
CA THR A 121 7.64 -9.00 -5.10
C THR A 121 7.66 -10.42 -4.56
N LYS A 122 8.85 -10.92 -4.16
CA LYS A 122 9.02 -12.25 -3.57
C LYS A 122 8.28 -12.37 -2.24
N LEU A 123 8.35 -11.34 -1.39
CA LEU A 123 7.63 -11.30 -0.11
C LEU A 123 6.12 -11.18 -0.29
N SER A 124 5.65 -10.51 -1.36
CA SER A 124 4.21 -10.37 -1.62
C SER A 124 3.58 -11.59 -2.30
N GLN A 125 4.35 -12.66 -2.56
CA GLN A 125 3.92 -13.82 -3.34
C GLN A 125 3.35 -13.46 -4.73
N HIS A 126 3.69 -12.26 -5.24
CA HIS A 126 3.37 -11.88 -6.60
C HIS A 126 4.38 -12.53 -7.54
N SER A 127 3.92 -12.88 -8.75
CA SER A 127 4.83 -13.32 -9.81
C SER A 127 5.80 -12.17 -10.13
N SER A 128 7.09 -12.39 -9.89
CA SER A 128 8.12 -11.43 -10.26
C SER A 128 8.11 -11.24 -11.79
N PRO A 129 8.00 -10.00 -12.30
CA PRO A 129 8.20 -9.71 -13.72
C PRO A 129 9.47 -10.36 -14.26
N ARG A 130 9.40 -10.98 -15.45
CA ARG A 130 10.61 -11.53 -16.12
C ARG A 130 11.71 -10.48 -16.31
N THR A 131 11.31 -9.22 -16.46
CA THR A 131 12.18 -8.04 -16.57
C THR A 131 13.10 -7.82 -15.36
N PHE A 132 12.74 -8.36 -14.19
CA PHE A 132 13.62 -8.36 -13.02
C PHE A 132 14.79 -9.31 -13.17
N CYS A 133 14.57 -10.50 -13.72
CA CYS A 133 15.61 -11.50 -13.89
C CYS A 133 16.76 -11.03 -14.79
N ASP A 134 16.48 -10.14 -15.74
CA ASP A 134 17.49 -9.63 -16.68
C ASP A 134 18.28 -8.42 -16.13
N ASN A 135 17.69 -7.66 -15.19
CA ASN A 135 18.26 -6.41 -14.67
C ASN A 135 18.81 -6.52 -13.25
N ILE A 136 18.50 -7.60 -12.52
CA ILE A 136 18.96 -7.80 -11.14
C ILE A 136 20.24 -8.60 -11.13
N ARG A 137 21.26 -8.06 -10.49
CA ARG A 137 22.36 -8.89 -10.02
C ARG A 137 21.95 -9.48 -8.69
N ILE A 138 21.99 -10.80 -8.57
CA ILE A 138 21.74 -11.52 -7.30
C ILE A 138 22.63 -10.98 -6.16
N SER A 139 23.80 -10.41 -6.49
CA SER A 139 24.67 -9.71 -5.55
C SER A 139 23.99 -8.57 -4.81
N ASP A 140 23.06 -7.87 -5.45
CA ASP A 140 22.51 -6.61 -4.93
C ASP A 140 21.40 -6.92 -3.92
N GLU A 141 20.57 -7.93 -4.19
CA GLU A 141 19.63 -8.48 -3.19
C GLU A 141 20.37 -9.00 -1.96
N ASN A 142 21.43 -9.80 -2.15
CA ASN A 142 22.25 -10.30 -1.05
C ASN A 142 22.89 -9.17 -0.24
N THR A 143 23.31 -8.09 -0.89
CA THR A 143 23.86 -6.91 -0.21
C THR A 143 22.82 -6.28 0.71
N ILE A 144 21.57 -6.12 0.25
CA ILE A 144 20.47 -5.62 1.08
C ILE A 144 20.20 -6.57 2.24
N CYS A 145 20.01 -7.87 1.96
CA CYS A 145 19.74 -8.88 2.99
C CYS A 145 20.81 -8.89 4.08
N ASN A 146 22.09 -8.90 3.69
CA ASN A 146 23.20 -8.90 4.64
C ASN A 146 23.30 -7.59 5.43
N THR A 147 23.01 -6.45 4.79
CA THR A 147 23.02 -5.14 5.47
C THR A 147 21.91 -5.04 6.51
N LEU A 148 20.78 -5.70 6.27
CA LEU A 148 19.63 -5.73 7.16
C LEU A 148 19.63 -6.93 8.11
N ASP A 149 20.74 -7.69 8.22
CA ASP A 149 20.80 -8.92 9.01
C ASP A 149 19.65 -9.90 8.73
N TRP A 150 19.19 -9.95 7.48
CA TRP A 150 18.03 -10.70 7.00
C TRP A 150 16.67 -10.28 7.59
N ASP A 151 16.61 -9.18 8.34
CA ASP A 151 15.36 -8.53 8.77
C ASP A 151 14.76 -7.65 7.65
N ILE A 152 14.28 -8.33 6.59
CA ILE A 152 13.70 -7.68 5.41
C ILE A 152 12.19 -7.43 5.59
N ASP A 153 11.56 -8.10 6.56
CA ASP A 153 10.16 -7.87 6.88
C ASP A 153 10.02 -6.47 7.47
N ALA A 154 9.52 -5.56 6.64
CA ALA A 154 9.26 -4.20 7.03
C ALA A 154 7.77 -4.05 7.37
N THR A 155 7.48 -3.59 8.60
CA THR A 155 6.14 -3.13 8.92
C THR A 155 5.79 -1.97 8.00
N THR A 156 4.65 -2.06 7.32
CA THR A 156 4.18 -1.05 6.38
C THR A 156 2.90 -0.39 6.89
N PRO A 157 2.53 0.80 6.38
CA PRO A 157 1.24 1.42 6.67
C PRO A 157 0.05 0.50 6.35
N ILE A 158 0.20 -0.39 5.36
CA ILE A 158 -0.83 -1.36 4.94
C ILE A 158 -1.15 -2.34 6.07
N ASN A 159 -0.15 -2.81 6.82
CA ASN A 159 -0.38 -3.75 7.93
C ASN A 159 -1.36 -3.17 8.97
N TYR A 160 -1.26 -1.87 9.24
CA TYR A 160 -2.14 -1.17 10.17
C TYR A 160 -3.55 -0.97 9.58
N ILE A 161 -3.62 -0.63 8.29
CA ILE A 161 -4.90 -0.52 7.57
C ILE A 161 -5.66 -1.85 7.61
N GLU A 162 -5.00 -2.97 7.27
CA GLU A 162 -5.62 -4.30 7.25
C GLU A 162 -6.19 -4.69 8.62
N THR A 163 -5.48 -4.33 9.70
CA THR A 163 -5.94 -4.57 11.07
C THR A 163 -7.24 -3.83 11.40
N ILE A 164 -7.50 -2.69 10.73
CA ILE A 164 -8.75 -1.93 10.92
C ILE A 164 -9.83 -2.41 9.94
N LEU A 165 -9.46 -2.68 8.69
CA LEU A 165 -10.37 -3.09 7.63
C LEU A 165 -11.11 -4.40 7.93
N VAL A 166 -10.54 -5.30 8.73
CA VAL A 166 -11.24 -6.54 9.16
C VAL A 166 -12.52 -6.26 9.97
N HIS A 167 -12.66 -5.07 10.55
CA HIS A 167 -13.86 -4.66 11.30
C HIS A 167 -14.95 -4.05 10.43
N ILE A 168 -14.67 -3.77 9.16
CA ILE A 168 -15.66 -3.25 8.22
C ILE A 168 -16.43 -4.44 7.63
N ILE A 169 -17.72 -4.51 7.96
CA ILE A 169 -18.61 -5.60 7.56
C ILE A 169 -18.80 -5.64 6.03
N ASP A 170 -18.97 -4.47 5.41
CA ASP A 170 -19.21 -4.36 3.98
C ASP A 170 -17.93 -4.64 3.17
N PRO A 171 -17.86 -5.75 2.40
CA PRO A 171 -16.67 -6.12 1.65
C PRO A 171 -16.37 -5.16 0.48
N SER A 172 -17.39 -4.50 -0.09
CA SER A 172 -17.23 -3.55 -1.18
C SER A 172 -16.57 -2.27 -0.68
N ILE A 173 -17.08 -1.72 0.43
CA ILE A 173 -16.50 -0.54 1.07
C ILE A 173 -15.08 -0.83 1.54
N ARG A 174 -14.87 -2.00 2.15
CA ARG A 174 -13.53 -2.43 2.58
C ARG A 174 -12.52 -2.43 1.43
N HIS A 175 -12.90 -2.97 0.27
CA HIS A 175 -12.04 -2.99 -0.90
C HIS A 175 -11.77 -1.58 -1.44
N GLN A 176 -12.81 -0.76 -1.62
CA GLN A 176 -12.65 0.62 -2.11
C GLN A 176 -11.78 1.47 -1.17
N LEU A 177 -11.98 1.30 0.13
CA LEU A 177 -11.23 2.03 1.14
C LEU A 177 -9.76 1.61 1.18
N ARG A 178 -9.46 0.32 1.01
CA ARG A 178 -8.09 -0.19 0.85
C ARG A 178 -7.40 0.44 -0.37
N GLU A 179 -8.06 0.42 -1.52
CA GLU A 179 -7.50 0.99 -2.76
C GLU A 179 -7.20 2.48 -2.60
N ILE A 180 -8.16 3.26 -2.09
CA ILE A 180 -7.96 4.70 -1.87
C ILE A 180 -6.86 4.96 -0.83
N ALA A 181 -6.81 4.21 0.25
CA ALA A 181 -5.77 4.38 1.26
C ALA A 181 -4.38 4.07 0.68
N ASN A 182 -4.25 3.05 -0.16
CA ASN A 182 -3.00 2.73 -0.86
C ASN A 182 -2.58 3.89 -1.79
N GLU A 183 -3.50 4.48 -2.55
CA GLU A 183 -3.22 5.68 -3.37
C GLU A 183 -2.67 6.84 -2.52
N LEU A 184 -3.35 7.13 -1.41
CA LEU A 184 -2.95 8.21 -0.51
C LEU A 184 -1.60 7.94 0.15
N ILE A 185 -1.27 6.68 0.47
CA ILE A 185 0.05 6.31 0.98
C ILE A 185 1.13 6.60 -0.07
N VAL A 186 0.90 6.23 -1.33
CA VAL A 186 1.86 6.50 -2.41
C VAL A 186 2.11 8.01 -2.55
N LEU A 187 1.04 8.81 -2.53
CA LEU A 187 1.14 10.27 -2.56
C LEU A 187 1.94 10.82 -1.37
N CYS A 188 1.77 10.26 -0.18
CA CYS A 188 2.52 10.66 1.01
C CYS A 188 4.00 10.27 0.93
N LEU A 189 4.32 9.04 0.51
CA LEU A 189 5.70 8.57 0.42
C LEU A 189 6.53 9.32 -0.62
N THR A 190 5.87 9.88 -1.63
CA THR A 190 6.49 10.73 -2.67
C THR A 190 6.45 12.23 -2.32
N ASN A 191 6.07 12.59 -1.09
CA ASN A 191 5.95 13.98 -0.65
C ASN A 191 6.79 14.27 0.61
N VAL A 192 7.61 15.33 0.54
CA VAL A 192 8.55 15.72 1.62
C VAL A 192 7.83 15.98 2.94
N ARG A 193 6.58 16.41 2.90
CA ARG A 193 5.80 16.71 4.10
C ARG A 193 5.35 15.47 4.86
N CYS A 194 5.23 14.32 4.18
CA CYS A 194 4.66 13.12 4.77
C CYS A 194 5.68 11.99 4.98
N VAL A 195 6.86 12.08 4.37
CA VAL A 195 7.84 10.98 4.34
C VAL A 195 8.39 10.58 5.72
N ASP A 196 8.37 11.49 6.70
CA ASP A 196 8.87 11.23 8.06
C ASP A 196 7.78 10.79 9.04
N LEU A 197 6.55 10.60 8.56
CA LEU A 197 5.47 10.11 9.40
C LEU A 197 5.70 8.63 9.75
N SER A 198 5.30 8.24 10.96
CA SER A 198 5.30 6.84 11.35
C SER A 198 4.34 6.04 10.45
N ASN A 199 4.63 4.75 10.24
CA ASN A 199 3.76 3.87 9.45
C ASN A 199 2.33 3.81 10.01
N ILE A 200 2.17 3.91 11.33
CA ILE A 200 0.86 3.98 12.01
C ILE A 200 0.13 5.26 11.63
N SER A 201 0.77 6.42 11.83
CA SER A 201 0.19 7.73 11.52
C SER A 201 -0.18 7.82 10.05
N LEU A 202 0.70 7.36 9.17
CA LEU A 202 0.48 7.35 7.74
C LEU A 202 -0.69 6.42 7.35
N GLY A 203 -0.70 5.18 7.84
CA GLY A 203 -1.74 4.20 7.53
C GLY A 203 -3.12 4.67 8.00
N ILE A 204 -3.23 5.09 9.26
CA ILE A 204 -4.52 5.54 9.82
C ILE A 204 -4.95 6.87 9.20
N GLY A 205 -4.03 7.81 8.94
CA GLY A 205 -4.34 9.08 8.29
C GLY A 205 -4.87 8.91 6.88
N CYS A 206 -4.24 8.05 6.08
CA CYS A 206 -4.72 7.71 4.74
C CYS A 206 -6.07 6.97 4.79
N LEU A 207 -6.28 6.09 5.76
CA LEU A 207 -7.54 5.39 5.94
C LEU A 207 -8.70 6.35 6.27
N LEU A 208 -8.48 7.26 7.23
CA LEU A 208 -9.46 8.27 7.62
C LEU A 208 -9.81 9.17 6.44
N MET A 209 -8.82 9.67 5.72
CA MET A 209 -9.09 10.48 4.54
C MET A 209 -9.83 9.70 3.45
N GLY A 210 -9.45 8.45 3.19
CA GLY A 210 -10.17 7.59 2.26
C GLY A 210 -11.64 7.43 2.65
N SER A 211 -11.93 7.31 3.94
CA SER A 211 -13.30 7.22 4.44
C SER A 211 -14.08 8.52 4.30
N GLU A 212 -13.42 9.68 4.43
CA GLU A 212 -14.04 10.98 4.17
C GLU A 212 -14.37 11.14 2.69
N LEU A 213 -13.46 10.73 1.80
CA LEU A 213 -13.67 10.78 0.33
C LEU A 213 -14.83 9.85 -0.10
N LEU A 214 -14.97 8.69 0.54
CA LEU A 214 -16.07 7.75 0.31
C LEU A 214 -17.35 8.11 1.10
N GLN A 215 -17.34 9.16 1.91
CA GLN A 215 -18.46 9.54 2.79
C GLN A 215 -18.89 8.40 3.74
N CYS A 216 -17.94 7.58 4.18
CA CYS A 216 -18.17 6.40 5.01
C CYS A 216 -17.44 6.45 6.36
N GLY A 217 -17.04 7.64 6.82
CA GLY A 217 -16.25 7.83 8.05
C GLY A 217 -16.90 7.31 9.33
N GLU A 218 -18.22 7.13 9.37
CA GLU A 218 -18.94 6.53 10.51
C GLU A 218 -18.63 5.03 10.68
N LEU A 219 -18.11 4.37 9.65
CA LEU A 219 -17.78 2.94 9.66
C LEU A 219 -16.42 2.65 10.31
N ILE A 220 -15.60 3.66 10.58
CA ILE A 220 -14.33 3.48 11.27
C ILE A 220 -14.58 3.58 12.79
N PRO A 221 -14.39 2.49 13.55
CA PRO A 221 -14.63 2.49 14.99
C PRO A 221 -13.85 3.60 15.68
N LYS A 222 -14.54 4.47 16.42
CA LYS A 222 -13.91 5.60 17.13
C LYS A 222 -13.02 5.11 18.27
N GLU A 223 -13.29 3.91 18.77
CA GLU A 223 -12.51 3.23 19.79
C GLU A 223 -11.09 2.91 19.32
N ILE A 224 -10.84 2.84 18.00
CA ILE A 224 -9.49 2.72 17.41
C ILE A 224 -8.60 3.90 17.79
N PHE A 225 -9.21 5.06 18.05
CA PHE A 225 -8.49 6.26 18.40
C PHE A 225 -8.26 6.41 19.90
N ALA A 226 -8.83 5.53 20.75
CA ALA A 226 -8.61 5.55 22.20
C ALA A 226 -7.20 5.04 22.57
N PHE A 227 -6.18 5.74 22.06
CA PHE A 227 -4.79 5.60 22.46
C PHE A 227 -4.54 6.28 23.81
N ASP A 228 -3.54 5.78 24.52
CA ASP A 228 -3.02 6.33 25.78
C ASP A 228 -3.00 7.87 25.76
N GLN A 229 -3.62 8.52 26.75
CA GLN A 229 -4.07 9.92 26.69
C GLN A 229 -2.96 10.94 26.38
N GLY A 230 -1.69 10.62 26.70
CA GLY A 230 -0.54 11.45 26.37
C GLY A 230 -0.09 11.35 24.90
N LYS A 231 -0.34 10.23 24.23
CA LYS A 231 0.01 9.97 22.82
C LYS A 231 -1.12 10.32 21.85
N HIS A 232 -2.36 10.39 22.35
CA HIS A 232 -3.54 10.82 21.59
C HIS A 232 -3.36 12.20 20.94
N ALA A 233 -2.81 13.17 21.67
CA ALA A 233 -2.63 14.54 21.16
C ALA A 233 -1.63 14.61 20.00
N LEU A 234 -0.52 13.87 20.06
CA LEU A 234 0.46 13.77 18.98
C LEU A 234 -0.12 13.06 17.76
N PHE A 235 -0.94 12.03 18.01
CA PHE A 235 -1.63 11.29 16.98
C PHE A 235 -2.69 12.14 16.26
N GLU A 236 -3.57 12.84 16.99
CA GLU A 236 -4.54 13.78 16.41
C GLU A 236 -3.86 14.92 15.64
N THR A 237 -2.76 15.47 16.16
CA THR A 237 -1.99 16.51 15.46
C THR A 237 -1.42 15.97 14.16
N SER A 238 -0.90 14.74 14.15
CA SER A 238 -0.40 14.06 12.95
C SER A 238 -1.52 13.81 11.93
N LEU A 239 -2.71 13.42 12.39
CA LEU A 239 -3.88 13.23 11.54
C LEU A 239 -4.38 14.53 10.91
N ILE A 240 -4.49 15.60 11.70
CA ILE A 240 -4.87 16.93 11.21
C ILE A 240 -3.84 17.40 10.17
N TYR A 241 -2.55 17.20 10.45
CA TYR A 241 -1.48 17.55 9.54
C TYR A 241 -1.55 16.76 8.23
N ILE A 242 -1.67 15.44 8.29
CA ILE A 242 -1.84 14.56 7.11
C ILE A 242 -3.04 15.02 6.29
N ARG A 243 -4.16 15.30 6.95
CA ARG A 243 -5.38 15.77 6.31
C ARG A 243 -5.17 17.09 5.57
N GLN A 244 -4.55 18.07 6.22
CA GLN A 244 -4.23 19.36 5.61
C GLN A 244 -3.27 19.21 4.42
N VAL A 245 -2.24 18.39 4.55
CA VAL A 245 -1.26 18.16 3.48
C VAL A 245 -1.91 17.46 2.30
N LEU A 246 -2.68 16.41 2.52
CA LEU A 246 -3.36 15.68 1.45
C LEU A 246 -4.43 16.56 0.76
N ILE A 247 -5.20 17.37 1.50
CA ILE A 247 -6.12 18.35 0.90
C ILE A 247 -5.35 19.35 0.02
N GLN A 248 -4.17 19.80 0.44
CA GLN A 248 -3.34 20.69 -0.38
C GLN A 248 -2.75 20.01 -1.61
N ILE A 249 -2.45 18.71 -1.54
CA ILE A 249 -1.98 17.91 -2.67
C ILE A 249 -3.12 17.71 -3.67
N LEU A 250 -4.31 17.33 -3.21
CA LEU A 250 -5.47 17.01 -4.06
C LEU A 250 -6.09 18.24 -4.75
N ASN A 251 -5.91 19.44 -4.21
CA ASN A 251 -6.43 20.69 -4.78
C ASN A 251 -5.49 21.39 -5.78
N ARG A 252 -4.36 20.77 -6.14
CA ARG A 252 -3.42 21.27 -7.15
C ARG A 252 -3.60 20.55 -8.47
#